data_AF-A0AAU9SI39-F1
#
_entry.id   AF-A0AAU9SI39-F1
#
_cell.length_a   1.000
_cell.length_b   1.000
_cell.length_c   1.000
_cell.angle_alpha   90.00
_cell.angle_beta   90.00
_cell.angle_gamma   90.00
#
_symmetry.space_group_name_H-M   'P 1'
#
loop_
_entity.id
_entity.type
_entity.pdbx_description
1 polymer ?
#
loop_
_entity_poly.entity_id
_entity_poly.type
_entity_poly.pdbx_seq_one_letter_code
_entity_poly.pdbx_strand_id
1 'polypeptide(L)'
;MDEKLKSLGYSIWREESECLCWLDSKGVEFVVYVNFGSSTGMTEEELIEFVWGLADSCHYFLWIIRPNLIMGDSAILPPEFTVEIKDRGLIGAGVRWRKS
;
A
#
# COMPACT_ATOMS: atom_id res chain seq x y z
N MET A 1 -1.71 18.73 5.03
CA MET A 1 -2.09 17.45 4.37
C MET A 1 -0.99 16.41 4.56
N ASP A 2 0.28 16.80 4.53
CA ASP A 2 1.43 15.89 4.71
C ASP A 2 1.60 15.32 6.14
N GLU A 3 1.12 16.02 7.17
CA GLU A 3 1.17 15.52 8.56
C GLU A 3 0.26 14.31 8.81
N LYS A 4 -0.91 14.27 8.15
CA LYS A 4 -1.90 13.20 8.33
C LYS A 4 -1.40 11.86 7.75
N LEU A 5 -0.54 11.92 6.74
CA LEU A 5 0.09 10.75 6.13
C LEU A 5 1.25 10.23 6.99
N LYS A 6 2.04 11.14 7.59
CA LYS A 6 3.07 10.78 8.58
C LYS A 6 2.47 10.13 9.83
N SER A 7 1.31 10.60 10.31
CA SER A 7 0.66 10.04 11.51
C SER A 7 0.03 8.66 11.29
N LEU A 8 -0.20 8.27 10.03
CA LEU A 8 -0.73 6.94 9.67
C LEU A 8 0.38 5.90 9.44
N GLY A 9 1.65 6.22 9.73
CA GLY A 9 2.78 5.33 9.47
C GLY A 9 3.14 5.18 7.99
N TYR A 10 2.40 5.83 7.08
CA TYR A 10 2.73 5.89 5.66
C TYR A 10 3.78 6.97 5.44
N SER A 11 5.04 6.62 5.70
CA SER A 11 6.17 7.39 5.20
C SER A 11 6.00 7.55 3.70
N ILE A 12 5.76 8.79 3.25
CA ILE A 12 6.02 9.20 1.87
C ILE A 12 7.47 8.80 1.64
N TRP A 13 7.64 7.67 0.97
CA TRP A 13 8.86 6.89 0.94
C TRP A 13 10.02 7.80 0.58
N ARG A 14 10.80 8.13 1.62
CA ARG A 14 12.12 8.72 1.44
C ARG A 14 12.93 7.61 0.78
N GLU A 15 13.35 7.89 -0.44
CA GLU A 15 14.25 7.10 -1.28
C GLU A 15 13.57 5.98 -2.08
N GLU A 16 13.29 6.26 -3.36
CA GLU A 16 13.03 5.27 -4.42
C GLU A 16 14.00 4.07 -4.33
N SER A 17 15.22 4.32 -3.84
CA SER A 17 16.26 3.35 -3.51
C SER A 17 15.78 2.20 -2.62
N GLU A 18 15.08 2.46 -1.52
CA GLU A 18 14.70 1.41 -0.56
C GLU A 18 13.63 0.47 -1.14
N CYS A 19 12.67 1.02 -1.89
CA CYS A 19 11.66 0.24 -2.60
C CYS A 19 12.29 -0.65 -3.67
N LEU A 20 13.21 -0.10 -4.47
CA LEU A 20 13.92 -0.86 -5.49
C LEU A 20 14.81 -1.94 -4.85
N CYS A 21 15.54 -1.62 -3.77
CA CYS A 21 16.31 -2.61 -3.02
C CYS A 21 15.44 -3.73 -2.44
N TRP A 22 14.25 -3.41 -1.93
CA TRP A 22 13.31 -4.42 -1.45
C TRP A 22 12.84 -5.33 -2.59
N LEU A 23 12.51 -4.77 -3.76
CA LEU A 23 12.13 -5.54 -4.94
C LEU A 23 13.28 -6.46 -5.40
N ASP A 24 14.49 -5.92 -5.53
CA ASP A 24 15.68 -6.66 -5.95
C ASP A 24 16.02 -7.81 -4.98
N SER A 25 15.69 -7.67 -3.69
CA SER A 25 15.91 -8.70 -2.68
C SER A 25 15.04 -9.95 -2.82
N LYS A 26 13.92 -9.88 -3.56
CA LYS A 26 12.97 -11.00 -3.72
C LYS A 26 13.37 -12.02 -4.78
N GLY A 27 14.46 -11.79 -5.53
CA GLY A 27 14.99 -12.75 -6.50
C GLY A 27 14.05 -12.98 -7.70
N VAL A 28 13.91 -14.24 -8.14
CA VAL A 28 13.01 -14.66 -9.25
C VAL A 28 11.55 -14.82 -8.81
N GLU A 29 11.23 -14.51 -7.56
CA GLU A 29 9.87 -14.64 -7.03
C GLU A 29 8.97 -13.53 -7.59
N PHE A 30 7.73 -13.87 -7.94
CA PHE A 30 6.80 -12.91 -8.52
C PHE A 30 6.32 -11.93 -7.46
N VAL A 31 6.55 -10.63 -7.69
CA VAL A 31 5.98 -9.55 -6.89
C VAL A 31 4.70 -9.04 -7.55
N VAL A 32 3.60 -9.09 -6.81
CA VAL A 32 2.31 -8.54 -7.26
C VAL A 32 2.30 -7.03 -7.04
N TYR A 33 2.16 -6.26 -8.11
CA TYR A 33 1.95 -4.82 -8.03
C TYR A 33 0.46 -4.49 -7.95
N VAL A 34 0.06 -3.74 -6.92
CA VAL A 34 -1.32 -3.31 -6.71
C VAL A 34 -1.40 -1.78 -6.71
N ASN A 35 -2.26 -1.22 -7.55
CA ASN A 35 -2.59 0.19 -7.56
C ASN A 35 -4.00 0.41 -8.15
N PHE A 36 -4.88 1.06 -7.39
CA PHE A 36 -6.25 1.38 -7.81
C PHE A 36 -6.35 2.66 -8.67
N GLY A 37 -5.23 3.28 -9.01
CA GLY A 37 -5.17 4.42 -9.91
C GLY A 37 -5.92 5.63 -9.36
N SER A 38 -6.63 6.35 -10.24
CA SER A 38 -7.47 7.49 -9.84
C SER A 38 -8.87 7.10 -9.39
N SER A 39 -9.21 5.81 -9.47
CA SER A 39 -10.52 5.32 -9.10
C SER A 39 -10.65 5.34 -7.58
N THR A 40 -11.68 6.01 -7.10
CA THR A 40 -12.11 6.02 -5.70
C THR A 40 -13.41 5.25 -5.61
N GLY A 41 -13.58 4.39 -4.61
CA GLY A 41 -14.87 3.71 -4.46
C GLY A 41 -14.87 2.43 -3.64
N MET A 42 -13.77 2.07 -2.98
CA MET A 42 -13.78 0.91 -2.10
C MET A 42 -14.55 1.28 -0.82
N THR A 43 -15.48 0.42 -0.39
CA THR A 43 -16.05 0.55 0.96
C THR A 43 -15.04 0.10 2.02
N GLU A 44 -15.31 0.37 3.28
CA GLU A 44 -14.47 -0.12 4.37
C GLU A 44 -14.46 -1.66 4.40
N GLU A 45 -15.61 -2.29 4.20
CA GLU A 45 -15.74 -3.74 4.15
C GLU A 45 -14.95 -4.35 2.99
N GLU A 46 -15.02 -3.74 1.80
CA GLU A 46 -14.24 -4.18 0.65
C GLU A 46 -12.73 -4.02 0.89
N LEU A 47 -12.31 -2.98 1.61
CA LEU A 47 -10.91 -2.82 2.00
C LEU A 47 -10.48 -3.93 2.96
N ILE A 48 -11.31 -4.26 3.95
CA ILE A 48 -11.02 -5.34 4.91
C ILE A 48 -10.88 -6.69 4.20
N GLU A 49 -11.83 -7.04 3.33
CA GLU A 49 -11.75 -8.27 2.53
C GLU A 49 -10.51 -8.26 1.62
N PHE A 50 -10.20 -7.11 1.02
CA PHE A 50 -9.03 -6.98 0.16
C PHE A 50 -7.71 -7.21 0.91
N VAL A 51 -7.55 -6.61 2.10
CA VAL A 51 -6.31 -6.73 2.86
C VAL A 51 -6.12 -8.16 3.35
N TRP A 52 -7.17 -8.84 3.81
CA TRP A 52 -7.07 -10.23 4.24
C TRP A 52 -6.88 -11.19 3.06
N GLY A 53 -7.55 -10.98 1.93
CA GLY A 53 -7.29 -11.75 0.72
C GLY A 53 -5.83 -11.59 0.23
N LEU A 54 -5.26 -10.39 0.36
CA LEU A 54 -3.86 -10.14 0.05
C LEU A 54 -2.92 -10.82 1.08
N ALA A 55 -3.28 -10.78 2.37
CA ALA A 55 -2.60 -11.46 3.46
C ALA A 55 -2.59 -13.00 3.29
N ASP A 56 -3.65 -13.58 2.76
CA ASP A 56 -3.77 -15.03 2.58
C ASP A 56 -3.19 -15.52 1.25
N SER A 57 -2.94 -14.60 0.31
CA SER A 57 -2.41 -14.95 -1.02
C SER A 57 -1.02 -15.59 -0.99
N CYS A 58 -0.26 -15.46 0.10
CA CYS A 58 1.14 -15.93 0.23
C CYS A 58 2.13 -15.39 -0.83
N HIS A 59 1.74 -14.41 -1.65
CA HIS A 59 2.63 -13.76 -2.63
C HIS A 59 3.35 -12.56 -2.01
N TYR A 60 4.52 -12.20 -2.55
CA TYR A 60 5.09 -10.88 -2.30
C TYR A 60 4.26 -9.82 -3.02
N PHE A 61 4.08 -8.67 -2.40
CA PHE A 61 3.32 -7.59 -3.04
C PHE A 61 3.85 -6.21 -2.71
N LEU A 62 3.72 -5.32 -3.69
CA LEU A 62 3.92 -3.88 -3.56
C LEU A 62 2.57 -3.20 -3.81
N TRP A 63 2.00 -2.60 -2.77
CA TRP A 63 0.70 -1.94 -2.87
C TRP A 63 0.82 -0.44 -2.65
N ILE A 64 0.42 0.35 -3.65
CA ILE A 64 0.37 1.81 -3.54
C ILE A 64 -1.04 2.25 -3.11
N ILE A 65 -1.16 2.65 -1.85
CA ILE A 65 -2.39 3.18 -1.26
C ILE A 65 -2.48 4.69 -1.50
N ARG A 66 -3.66 5.15 -1.91
CA ARG A 66 -3.94 6.58 -2.04
C ARG A 66 -4.88 7.05 -0.92
N PRO A 67 -4.79 8.33 -0.50
CA PRO A 67 -5.63 8.85 0.58
C PRO A 67 -7.13 8.78 0.30
N ASN A 68 -7.52 8.75 -0.98
CA ASN A 68 -8.90 8.71 -1.45
C ASN A 68 -9.36 7.31 -1.89
N LEU A 69 -8.66 6.25 -1.46
CA LEU A 69 -9.01 4.87 -1.81
C LEU A 69 -10.40 4.49 -1.29
N ILE A 70 -10.70 4.84 -0.04
CA ILE A 70 -12.03 4.68 0.55
C ILE A 70 -12.90 5.89 0.18
N MET A 71 -14.17 5.64 -0.14
CA MET A 71 -15.11 6.72 -0.43
C MET A 71 -15.40 7.55 0.83
N GLY A 72 -14.99 8.82 0.82
CA GLY A 72 -15.31 9.78 1.89
C GLY A 72 -14.41 9.71 3.13
N ASP A 73 -13.46 8.77 3.19
CA ASP A 73 -12.58 8.61 4.35
C ASP A 73 -11.15 8.20 3.99
N SER A 74 -10.24 8.24 4.97
CA SER A 74 -8.86 7.78 4.81
C SER A 74 -8.78 6.26 4.97
N ALA A 75 -7.97 5.59 4.15
CA ALA A 75 -7.72 4.15 4.31
C ALA A 75 -7.02 3.85 5.64
N ILE A 76 -7.76 3.29 6.60
CA ILE A 76 -7.22 2.77 7.86
C ILE A 76 -7.07 1.27 7.68
N LEU A 77 -5.83 0.79 7.72
CA LEU A 77 -5.55 -0.65 7.68
C LEU A 77 -5.61 -1.24 9.10
N PRO A 78 -6.09 -2.49 9.25
CA PRO A 78 -5.98 -3.19 10.52
C PRO A 78 -4.51 -3.27 10.97
N PRO A 79 -4.20 -2.95 12.24
CA PRO A 79 -2.83 -3.09 12.76
C PRO A 79 -2.27 -4.52 12.58
N GLU A 80 -3.13 -5.52 12.74
CA GLU A 80 -2.81 -6.94 12.61
C GLU A 80 -2.35 -7.29 11.19
N PHE A 81 -2.95 -6.65 10.18
CA PHE A 81 -2.57 -6.84 8.78
C PHE A 81 -1.11 -6.43 8.54
N THR A 82 -0.67 -5.31 9.13
CA THR A 82 0.72 -4.84 8.95
C THR A 82 1.73 -5.79 9.60
N VAL A 83 1.35 -6.44 10.70
CA VAL A 83 2.16 -7.48 11.34
C VAL A 83 2.24 -8.73 10.47
N GLU A 84 1.12 -9.16 9.90
CA GLU A 84 1.02 -10.36 9.06
C GLU A 84 1.87 -10.26 7.78
N ILE A 85 1.91 -9.07 7.17
CA ILE A 85 2.56 -8.88 5.87
C ILE A 85 4.02 -8.44 5.97
N LYS A 86 4.58 -8.26 7.17
CA LYS A 86 5.89 -7.63 7.41
C LYS A 86 7.06 -8.18 6.57
N ASP A 87 7.06 -9.47 6.27
CA ASP A 87 8.16 -10.14 5.54
C ASP A 87 7.92 -10.20 4.02
N ARG A 88 6.70 -9.88 3.59
CA ARG A 88 6.15 -10.20 2.26
C ARG A 88 5.49 -9.03 1.52
N GLY A 89 5.06 -8.00 2.23
CA GLY A 89 4.37 -6.83 1.67
C GLY A 89 5.14 -5.54 1.88
N LEU A 90 5.07 -4.66 0.88
CA LEU A 90 5.52 -3.27 0.96
C LEU A 90 4.36 -2.33 0.60
N ILE A 91 4.09 -1.31 1.42
CA ILE A 91 2.91 -0.43 1.26
C ILE A 91 3.32 1.03 0.96
N GLY A 92 3.22 1.40 -0.31
CA GLY A 92 3.43 2.74 -0.84
C GLY A 92 2.34 3.76 -0.48
N ALA A 93 2.70 5.03 -0.30
CA ALA A 93 1.75 6.14 -0.40
C ALA A 93 1.80 6.75 -1.80
N GLY A 94 0.68 6.72 -2.54
CA GLY A 94 0.60 7.28 -3.88
C GLY A 94 0.37 8.79 -3.87
N VAL A 95 1.35 9.57 -4.32
CA VAL A 95 1.19 11.02 -4.56
C VAL A 95 0.59 11.30 -5.94
N ARG A 96 -0.13 12.41 -6.07
CA ARG A 96 -0.67 12.87 -7.36
C ARG A 96 0.47 13.45 -8.19
N TRP A 97 0.87 12.74 -9.24
CA TRP A 97 1.76 13.27 -10.27
C TRP A 97 1.08 14.46 -10.96
N ARG A 98 1.60 15.68 -10.75
CA ARG A 98 1.30 16.83 -11.59
C ARG A 98 2.34 16.84 -12.71
N LYS A 99 1.91 16.75 -13.96
CA LYS A 99 2.79 17.13 -15.08
C LYS A 99 3.04 18.63 -14.95
N SER A 100 4.32 19.00 -14.85
CA SER A 100 4.81 20.36 -15.09
C SER A 100 4.54 20.77 -16.53
#